data_AF-A0A285V1W0-F1
#
_entry.id   AF-A0A285V1W0-F1
#
_cell.length_a   1.000
_cell.length_b   1.000
_cell.length_c   1.000
_cell.angle_alpha   90.00
_cell.angle_beta   90.00
_cell.angle_gamma   90.00
#
_symmetry.space_group_name_H-M   'P 1'
#
loop_
_entity.id
_entity.type
_entity.pdbx_description
1 polymer ?
#
loop_
_entity_poly.entity_id
_entity_poly.type
_entity_poly.pdbx_seq_one_letter_code
_entity_poly.pdbx_strand_id
1 'polypeptide(L)'
;MASQVVQFAGLSDRDRKNVTHLPKLGEGDHVELHVRRRDGAEQTVSLPPAAANAIETLLSRLLSGERVAVIAENQELSPTEASTILGISRPLVVHRMDIGDLPFRYVGKHRRASLKDVLALKAQLDVQRKAMQDLAADAEDLHLRYGI
;
A
#
# COMPACT_ATOMS: atom_id res chain seq x y z
N MET A 1 10.10 5.22 20.93
CA MET A 1 9.02 4.21 20.89
C MET A 1 7.88 4.78 20.06
N ALA A 2 7.68 4.24 18.85
CA ALA A 2 6.50 4.36 17.97
C ALA A 2 6.96 3.95 16.56
N SER A 3 7.22 2.67 16.35
CA SER A 3 7.39 2.12 15.00
C SER A 3 6.44 0.95 14.93
N GLN A 4 5.15 1.25 14.75
CA GLN A 4 4.23 0.24 14.27
C GLN A 4 4.47 0.18 12.76
N VAL A 5 5.30 -0.80 12.46
CA VAL A 5 5.89 -1.15 11.18
C VAL A 5 4.78 -1.28 10.15
N VAL A 6 5.00 -0.67 8.98
CA VAL A 6 4.22 -0.94 7.77
C VAL A 6 4.15 -2.46 7.60
N GLN A 7 3.01 -3.06 7.93
CA GLN A 7 2.86 -4.51 7.84
C GLN A 7 2.42 -4.83 6.41
N PHE A 8 3.39 -5.26 5.62
CA PHE A 8 3.11 -5.76 4.28
C PHE A 8 2.55 -7.17 4.38
N ALA A 9 1.32 -7.35 3.97
CA ALA A 9 0.71 -8.65 3.77
C ALA A 9 0.76 -9.01 2.29
N GLY A 10 1.09 -10.28 2.01
CA GLY A 10 1.02 -10.89 0.69
C GLY A 10 0.57 -12.35 0.85
N LEU A 11 -0.22 -12.85 -0.09
CA LEU A 11 -0.63 -14.25 -0.12
C LEU A 11 0.28 -15.05 -1.06
N SER A 12 0.71 -16.23 -0.61
CA SER A 12 1.37 -17.19 -1.50
C SER A 12 0.40 -17.67 -2.60
N ASP A 13 0.92 -18.20 -3.71
CA ASP A 13 0.08 -18.76 -4.77
C ASP A 13 -0.84 -19.90 -4.27
N ARG A 14 -0.41 -20.63 -3.23
CA ARG A 14 -1.22 -21.67 -2.58
C ARG A 14 -2.36 -21.06 -1.78
N ASP A 15 -2.10 -20.01 -1.00
CA ASP A 15 -3.12 -19.37 -0.18
C ASP A 15 -4.15 -18.63 -1.05
N ARG A 16 -3.72 -18.05 -2.17
CA ARG A 16 -4.62 -17.40 -3.14
C ARG A 16 -5.68 -18.35 -3.71
N LYS A 17 -5.39 -19.65 -3.84
CA LYS A 17 -6.37 -20.64 -4.31
C LYS A 17 -7.43 -21.00 -3.27
N ASN A 18 -7.17 -20.74 -1.99
CA ASN A 18 -8.06 -21.09 -0.88
C ASN A 18 -8.91 -19.90 -0.41
N VAL A 19 -8.51 -18.67 -0.74
CA VAL A 19 -9.26 -17.47 -0.36
C VAL A 19 -10.39 -17.27 -1.36
N THR A 20 -11.62 -17.31 -0.85
CA THR A 20 -12.83 -16.98 -1.63
C THR A 20 -13.12 -15.50 -1.49
N HIS A 21 -13.61 -14.86 -2.55
CA HIS A 21 -14.11 -13.49 -2.45
C HIS A 21 -15.26 -13.43 -1.43
N LEU A 22 -15.30 -12.34 -0.64
CA LEU A 22 -16.48 -12.05 0.16
C LEU A 22 -17.68 -11.85 -0.78
N PRO A 23 -18.82 -12.49 -0.50
CA PRO A 23 -20.05 -12.19 -1.24
C PRO A 23 -20.46 -10.73 -1.00
N LYS A 24 -21.17 -10.14 -1.96
CA LYS A 24 -21.76 -8.81 -1.77
C LYS A 24 -22.77 -8.89 -0.62
N LEU A 25 -22.52 -8.10 0.42
CA LEU A 25 -23.40 -8.02 1.59
C LEU A 25 -24.64 -7.19 1.23
N GLY A 26 -25.81 -7.76 1.48
CA GLY A 26 -27.11 -7.10 1.39
C GLY A 26 -27.47 -6.32 2.65
N GLU A 27 -28.60 -5.62 2.60
CA GLU A 27 -29.13 -4.87 3.74
C GLU A 27 -29.54 -5.84 4.87
N GLY A 28 -28.89 -5.73 6.03
CA GLY A 28 -29.08 -6.64 7.18
C GLY A 28 -27.99 -7.71 7.35
N ASP A 29 -27.10 -7.87 6.36
CA ASP A 29 -25.97 -8.79 6.48
C ASP A 29 -24.90 -8.22 7.44
N HIS A 30 -24.24 -9.11 8.17
CA HIS A 30 -23.12 -8.78 9.06
C HIS A 30 -21.95 -9.72 8.79
N VAL A 31 -20.74 -9.21 8.97
CA VAL A 31 -19.52 -10.00 8.81
C VAL A 31 -18.96 -10.33 10.18
N GLU A 32 -18.56 -11.59 10.37
CA GLU A 32 -17.96 -12.06 11.60
C GLU A 32 -16.56 -12.63 11.33
N LEU A 33 -15.61 -12.29 12.20
CA LEU A 33 -14.28 -12.86 12.21
C LEU A 33 -14.25 -14.00 13.24
N HIS A 34 -14.11 -15.24 12.75
CA HIS A 34 -13.92 -16.40 13.60
C HIS A 34 -12.43 -16.65 13.84
N VAL A 35 -12.01 -16.59 15.09
CA VAL A 35 -10.63 -16.82 15.52
C VAL A 35 -10.59 -18.12 16.30
N ARG A 36 -9.93 -19.13 15.72
CA ARG A 36 -9.63 -20.39 16.39
C ARG A 36 -8.22 -20.34 16.97
N ARG A 37 -8.12 -20.39 18.29
CA ARG A 37 -6.85 -20.36 19.03
C ARG A 37 -6.26 -21.77 19.13
N ARG A 38 -4.96 -21.85 19.45
CA ARG A 38 -4.21 -23.12 19.54
C ARG A 38 -4.72 -24.02 20.68
N ASP A 39 -5.28 -23.43 21.72
CA ASP A 39 -5.93 -24.13 22.85
C ASP A 39 -7.33 -24.68 22.51
N GLY A 40 -7.80 -24.48 21.28
CA GLY A 40 -9.13 -24.91 20.83
C GLY A 40 -10.24 -23.90 21.16
N ALA A 41 -9.94 -22.78 21.83
CA ALA A 41 -10.93 -21.73 22.05
C ALA A 41 -11.30 -21.07 20.72
N GLU A 42 -12.59 -20.95 20.46
CA GLU A 42 -13.14 -20.21 19.33
C GLU A 42 -13.71 -18.89 19.83
N GLN A 43 -13.39 -17.82 19.13
CA GLN A 43 -13.88 -16.48 19.41
C GLN A 43 -14.45 -15.89 18.13
N THR A 44 -15.69 -15.45 18.19
CA THR A 44 -16.34 -14.73 17.10
C THR A 44 -16.33 -13.24 17.40
N VAL A 45 -15.90 -12.43 16.43
CA VAL A 45 -15.87 -10.97 16.54
C VAL A 45 -16.73 -10.38 15.42
N SER A 46 -17.81 -9.70 15.78
CA SER A 46 -18.63 -8.97 14.80
C SER A 46 -17.86 -7.76 14.27
N LEU A 47 -17.82 -7.61 12.95
CA LEU A 47 -17.13 -6.54 12.26
C LEU A 47 -18.12 -5.42 11.89
N PRO A 48 -17.85 -4.16 12.29
CA PRO A 48 -18.61 -3.02 11.78
C PRO A 48 -18.52 -2.91 10.25
N PRO A 49 -19.51 -2.29 9.58
CA PRO A 49 -19.52 -2.17 8.12
C PRO A 49 -18.24 -1.57 7.53
N ALA A 50 -17.67 -0.55 8.18
CA ALA A 50 -16.41 0.06 7.74
C ALA A 50 -15.22 -0.92 7.78
N ALA A 51 -15.16 -1.79 8.80
CA ALA A 51 -14.11 -2.80 8.92
C ALA A 51 -14.29 -3.91 7.89
N ALA A 52 -15.54 -4.33 7.64
CA ALA A 52 -15.86 -5.29 6.59
C ALA A 52 -15.42 -4.81 5.21
N ASN A 53 -15.75 -3.56 4.84
CA ASN A 53 -15.35 -2.95 3.57
C ASN A 53 -13.82 -2.86 3.42
N ALA A 54 -13.11 -2.53 4.51
CA ALA A 54 -11.65 -2.49 4.51
C ALA A 54 -11.04 -3.88 4.27
N ILE A 55 -11.59 -4.92 4.90
CA ILE A 55 -11.17 -6.31 4.70
C ILE A 55 -11.47 -6.78 3.27
N GLU A 56 -12.63 -6.44 2.71
CA GLU A 56 -12.97 -6.75 1.31
C GLU A 56 -11.98 -6.11 0.34
N THR A 57 -11.65 -4.84 0.54
CA THR A 57 -10.67 -4.11 -0.27
C THR A 57 -9.28 -4.74 -0.14
N LEU A 58 -8.90 -5.15 1.07
CA LEU A 58 -7.62 -5.82 1.32
C LEU A 58 -7.57 -7.20 0.63
N LEU A 59 -8.61 -8.02 0.76
CA LEU A 59 -8.66 -9.36 0.17
C LEU A 59 -8.69 -9.31 -1.36
N SER A 60 -9.44 -8.38 -1.96
CA SER A 60 -9.49 -8.23 -3.42
C SER A 60 -8.11 -7.91 -4.01
N ARG A 61 -7.34 -7.01 -3.38
CA ARG A 61 -5.95 -6.71 -3.75
C ARG A 61 -5.00 -7.89 -3.54
N LEU A 62 -5.12 -8.59 -2.42
CA LEU A 62 -4.28 -9.77 -2.19
C LEU A 62 -4.55 -10.89 -3.21
N LEU A 63 -5.80 -11.07 -3.61
CA LEU A 63 -6.22 -12.03 -4.64
C LEU A 63 -5.75 -11.63 -6.05
N SER A 64 -5.67 -10.34 -6.36
CA SER A 64 -5.10 -9.84 -7.62
C SER A 64 -3.57 -9.96 -7.70
N GLY A 65 -2.93 -10.43 -6.62
CA GLY A 65 -1.47 -10.57 -6.53
C GLY A 65 -0.76 -9.28 -6.09
N GLU A 66 -1.51 -8.25 -5.69
CA GLU A 66 -0.93 -7.04 -5.13
C GLU A 66 -0.46 -7.28 -3.68
N ARG A 67 0.60 -6.56 -3.28
CA ARG A 67 1.01 -6.47 -1.88
C ARG A 67 0.24 -5.33 -1.23
N VAL A 68 -0.35 -5.60 -0.06
CA VAL A 68 -1.14 -4.59 0.67
C VAL A 68 -0.37 -4.14 1.92
N ALA A 69 -0.40 -2.85 2.19
CA ALA A 69 0.16 -2.24 3.40
C ALA A 69 -0.96 -1.59 4.22
N VAL A 70 -0.99 -1.86 5.53
CA VAL A 70 -1.87 -1.17 6.48
C VAL A 70 -1.05 -0.12 7.21
N ILE A 71 -1.51 1.14 7.18
CA ILE A 71 -0.79 2.28 7.75
C ILE A 71 -1.79 3.15 8.50
N ALA A 72 -1.41 3.65 9.68
CA ALA A 72 -2.23 4.61 10.44
C ALA A 72 -2.11 6.02 9.82
N GLU A 73 -3.24 6.73 9.70
CA GLU A 73 -3.34 8.01 8.98
C GLU A 73 -2.37 9.09 9.51
N ASN A 74 -2.22 9.20 10.84
CA ASN A 74 -1.39 10.22 11.48
C ASN A 74 0.06 9.78 11.70
N GLN A 75 0.54 8.81 10.92
CA GLN A 75 1.89 8.29 11.11
C GLN A 75 2.94 9.20 10.47
N GLU A 76 4.01 9.43 11.22
CA GLU A 76 5.21 10.07 10.73
C GLU A 76 6.23 9.06 10.27
N LEU A 77 6.77 9.29 9.08
CA LEU A 77 7.65 8.38 8.40
C LEU A 77 9.07 8.91 8.40
N SER A 78 10.01 8.04 8.75
CA SER A 78 11.42 8.27 8.46
C SER A 78 11.68 8.28 6.95
N PRO A 79 12.79 8.88 6.49
CA PRO A 79 13.18 8.79 5.08
C PRO A 79 13.31 7.35 4.57
N THR A 80 13.66 6.41 5.44
CA THR A 80 13.75 4.98 5.09
C THR A 80 12.36 4.38 4.85
N GLU A 81 11.39 4.64 5.71
CA GLU A 81 10.01 4.17 5.52
C GLU A 81 9.36 4.81 4.28
N ALA A 82 9.54 6.13 4.10
CA ALA A 82 9.08 6.82 2.91
C ALA A 82 9.70 6.26 1.62
N SER A 83 10.99 5.86 1.65
CA SER A 83 11.66 5.25 0.49
C SER A 83 11.01 3.93 0.05
N THR A 84 10.53 3.15 1.02
CA THR A 84 9.84 1.88 0.76
C THR A 84 8.49 2.13 0.08
N ILE A 85 7.75 3.14 0.53
CA ILE A 85 6.43 3.51 -0.02
C ILE A 85 6.58 4.10 -1.42
N LEU A 86 7.53 5.02 -1.61
CA LEU A 86 7.78 5.70 -2.88
C LEU A 86 8.42 4.79 -3.93
N GLY A 87 9.02 3.66 -3.51
CA GLY A 87 9.75 2.76 -4.42
C GLY A 87 10.99 3.41 -5.01
N ILE A 88 11.66 4.27 -4.24
CA ILE A 88 12.89 4.99 -4.62
C ILE A 88 13.94 4.87 -3.51
N SER A 89 15.19 5.21 -3.80
CA SER A 89 16.27 5.11 -2.81
C SER A 89 16.14 6.15 -1.68
N ARG A 90 16.58 5.81 -0.46
CA ARG A 90 16.61 6.75 0.68
C ARG A 90 17.35 8.06 0.36
N PRO A 91 18.53 8.07 -0.30
CA PRO A 91 19.17 9.32 -0.70
C PRO A 91 18.28 10.21 -1.58
N LEU A 92 17.50 9.61 -2.49
CA LEU A 92 16.58 10.38 -3.33
C LEU A 92 15.41 10.96 -2.52
N VAL A 93 14.88 10.23 -1.53
CA VAL A 93 13.88 10.78 -0.59
C VAL A 93 14.45 11.97 0.16
N VAL A 94 15.67 11.84 0.69
CA VAL A 94 16.37 12.92 1.38
C VAL A 94 16.57 14.13 0.47
N HIS A 95 16.97 13.91 -0.78
CA HIS A 95 17.09 14.98 -1.76
C HIS A 95 15.76 15.68 -2.03
N ARG A 96 14.67 14.93 -2.23
CA ARG A 96 13.31 15.47 -2.40
C ARG A 96 12.86 16.29 -1.18
N MET A 97 13.25 15.89 0.03
CA MET A 97 13.04 16.69 1.24
C MET A 97 13.84 17.99 1.21
N ASP A 98 15.14 17.92 0.85
CA ASP A 98 16.03 19.09 0.85
C ASP A 98 15.63 20.13 -0.21
N ILE A 99 15.07 19.71 -1.35
CA ILE A 99 14.57 20.63 -2.41
C ILE A 99 13.12 21.08 -2.19
N GLY A 100 12.44 20.58 -1.15
CA GLY A 100 11.08 20.99 -0.78
C GLY A 100 9.93 20.21 -1.44
N ASP A 101 10.22 19.25 -2.31
CA ASP A 101 9.21 18.39 -2.95
C ASP A 101 8.49 17.48 -1.94
N LEU A 102 9.17 17.10 -0.86
CA LEU A 102 8.58 16.33 0.24
C LEU A 102 8.64 17.13 1.54
N PRO A 103 7.51 17.70 1.99
CA PRO A 103 7.41 18.34 3.29
C PRO A 103 7.88 17.40 4.41
N PHE A 104 8.70 17.95 5.31
CA PHE A 104 9.19 17.22 6.47
C PHE A 104 9.38 18.16 7.66
N ARG A 105 9.44 17.57 8.85
CA ARG A 105 9.84 18.25 10.08
C ARG A 105 10.91 17.47 10.82
N TYR A 106 11.58 18.15 11.74
CA TYR A 106 12.50 17.48 12.67
C TYR A 106 11.76 16.99 13.90
N VAL A 107 12.01 15.74 14.27
CA VAL A 107 11.67 15.15 15.57
C VAL A 107 12.99 14.82 16.26
N GLY A 108 13.41 15.69 17.18
CA GLY A 108 14.77 15.68 17.70
C GLY A 108 15.78 15.93 16.57
N LYS A 109 16.68 14.98 16.34
CA LYS A 109 17.71 15.05 15.27
C LYS A 109 17.28 14.38 13.96
N HIS A 110 16.08 13.80 13.90
CA HIS A 110 15.65 12.98 12.77
C HIS A 110 14.57 13.68 11.95
N ARG A 111 14.66 13.56 10.62
CA ARG A 111 13.63 14.01 9.70
C ARG A 111 12.43 13.06 9.73
N ARG A 112 11.24 13.62 9.62
CA ARG A 112 9.95 12.94 9.58
C ARG A 112 9.05 13.62 8.56
N ALA A 113 8.49 12.85 7.63
CA ALA A 113 7.44 13.30 6.72
C ALA A 113 6.10 12.71 7.13
N SER A 114 5.01 13.42 6.88
CA SER A 114 3.68 12.85 7.10
C SER A 114 3.38 11.79 6.04
N LEU A 115 2.63 10.74 6.40
CA LEU A 115 2.16 9.76 5.42
C LEU A 115 1.39 10.42 4.27
N LYS A 116 0.55 11.42 4.59
CA LYS A 116 -0.23 12.17 3.61
C LYS A 116 0.65 12.77 2.52
N ASP A 117 1.75 13.43 2.92
CA ASP A 117 2.65 14.07 1.97
C ASP A 117 3.43 13.04 1.15
N VAL A 118 3.84 11.93 1.76
CA VAL A 118 4.49 10.82 1.06
C VAL A 118 3.56 10.20 0.01
N LEU A 119 2.29 9.99 0.32
CA LEU A 119 1.30 9.45 -0.62
C LEU A 119 0.96 10.43 -1.74
N ALA A 120 0.90 11.73 -1.44
CA ALA A 120 0.70 12.77 -2.45
C ALA A 120 1.86 12.77 -3.48
N LEU A 121 3.10 12.73 -3.00
CA LEU A 121 4.28 12.60 -3.86
C LEU A 121 4.26 11.29 -4.66
N LYS A 122 3.87 10.18 -4.03
CA LYS A 122 3.74 8.89 -4.72
C LYS A 122 2.80 8.98 -5.91
N ALA A 123 1.62 9.57 -5.73
CA ALA A 123 0.65 9.72 -6.81
C ALA A 123 1.22 10.53 -7.99
N GLN A 124 1.97 11.60 -7.71
CA GLN A 124 2.64 12.39 -8.76
C GLN A 124 3.71 11.57 -9.50
N LEU A 125 4.54 10.80 -8.77
CA LEU A 125 5.57 9.95 -9.36
C LEU A 125 4.98 8.81 -10.20
N ASP A 126 3.88 8.20 -9.75
CA ASP A 126 3.23 7.11 -10.47
C ASP A 126 2.62 7.61 -11.79
N VAL A 127 2.06 8.83 -11.82
CA VAL A 127 1.60 9.49 -13.07
C VAL A 127 2.77 9.73 -14.03
N GLN A 128 3.89 10.28 -13.54
CA GLN A 128 5.07 10.53 -14.36
C GLN A 128 5.65 9.22 -14.91
N ARG A 129 5.73 8.17 -14.08
CA ARG A 129 6.22 6.85 -14.48
C ARG A 129 5.35 6.23 -15.56
N LYS A 130 4.02 6.34 -15.43
CA LYS A 130 3.09 5.86 -16.46
C LYS A 130 3.28 6.59 -17.79
N ALA A 131 3.35 7.92 -17.77
CA ALA A 131 3.60 8.71 -18.98
C ALA A 131 4.93 8.34 -19.67
N MET A 132 5.99 8.09 -18.90
CA MET A 132 7.27 7.62 -19.44
C MET A 132 7.17 6.21 -20.04
N GLN A 133 6.41 5.31 -19.42
CA GLN A 133 6.18 3.96 -19.94
C GLN A 133 5.38 3.99 -21.25
N ASP A 134 4.35 4.82 -21.32
CA ASP A 134 3.54 5.00 -22.54
C ASP A 134 4.42 5.53 -23.70
N LEU A 135 5.26 6.55 -23.44
CA LEU A 135 6.20 7.06 -24.44
C LEU A 135 7.23 6.02 -24.90
N ALA A 136 7.73 5.19 -23.98
CA ALA A 136 8.68 4.13 -24.32
C ALA A 136 8.01 3.04 -25.18
N ALA A 137 6.77 2.68 -24.86
CA ALA A 137 5.99 1.72 -25.64
C ALA A 137 5.69 2.24 -27.06
N ASP A 138 5.31 3.51 -27.20
CA ASP A 138 5.10 4.16 -28.50
C ASP A 138 6.39 4.18 -29.34
N ALA A 139 7.53 4.48 -28.71
CA ALA A 139 8.83 4.47 -29.39
C ALA A 139 9.22 3.07 -29.87
N GLU A 140 8.96 2.04 -29.06
CA GLU A 140 9.20 0.64 -29.42
C GLU A 140 8.28 0.17 -30.56
N ASP A 141 7.00 0.54 -30.54
CA ASP A 141 6.06 0.25 -31.64
C ASP A 141 6.49 0.93 -32.95
N LEU A 142 6.95 2.18 -32.88
CA LEU A 142 7.47 2.89 -34.05
C LEU A 142 8.72 2.22 -34.62
N HIS A 143 9.64 1.79 -33.74
CA HIS A 143 10.84 1.05 -34.13
C HIS A 143 10.49 -0.27 -34.82
N LEU A 144 9.54 -1.04 -34.26
CA LEU A 144 9.10 -2.31 -34.82
C LEU A 144 8.37 -2.17 -36.16
N ARG A 145 7.57 -1.11 -36.34
CA ARG A 145 6.78 -0.88 -37.56
C ARG A 145 7.57 -0.23 -38.69
N TYR A 146 8.51 0.66 -38.35
CA TYR A 146 9.16 1.52 -39.34
C TYR A 146 10.70 1.45 -39.33
N GLY A 147 11.31 0.72 -38.39
CA GLY A 147 12.75 0.47 -38.38
C GLY A 147 13.63 1.69 -38.09
N ILE A 148 13.07 2.75 -37.51
CA ILE A 148 13.79 3.94 -37.02
C ILE A 148 14.13 3.83 -35.54
#